data_AF-A0A919RSJ3-F1
#
_entry.id   AF-A0A919RSJ3-F1
#
_cell.length_a   1.000
_cell.length_b   1.000
_cell.length_c   1.000
_cell.angle_alpha   90.00
_cell.angle_beta   90.00
_cell.angle_gamma   90.00
#
_symmetry.space_group_name_H-M   'P 1'
#
loop_
_entity.id
_entity.type
_entity.pdbx_description
1 polymer ?
#
loop_
_entity_poly.entity_id
_entity_poly.type
_entity_poly.pdbx_seq_one_letter_code
_entity_poly.pdbx_strand_id
1 'polypeptide(L)'
;MSRLRTFGMVVVSAILVGVAGAPPASADPASADPGEVRQGVVDAAKSAPALDERSLARAQAEVVAAVKERRASTSARVVCYRAHVQDIGWQSVRCDGQVAGTTGQSRRLEALTVAVSIDVGGVCYQAHVQDIGWQSVRCNGQVAGTTGQSLRLEALAIAVSSGNICYRAHVQDIGWQSVRCNGQVAGTTGQSLRLEAISITV
;
A
#
# COMPACT_ATOMS: atom_id res chain seq x y z
N MET A 1 -58.77 10.19 -5.54
CA MET A 1 -58.16 9.03 -4.88
C MET A 1 -56.88 9.50 -4.20
N SER A 2 -56.95 9.57 -2.87
CA SER A 2 -55.94 10.08 -1.95
C SER A 2 -54.70 9.19 -1.87
N ARG A 3 -53.52 9.78 -1.63
CA ARG A 3 -52.48 9.15 -0.80
C ARG A 3 -51.87 10.16 0.17
N LEU A 4 -52.12 9.87 1.45
CA LEU A 4 -51.69 10.59 2.65
C LEU A 4 -50.16 10.63 2.78
N ARG A 5 -49.64 11.78 3.22
CA ARG A 5 -48.32 11.92 3.83
C ARG A 5 -48.49 11.87 5.35
N THR A 6 -47.84 10.91 6.01
CA THR A 6 -47.70 10.89 7.47
C THR A 6 -46.28 10.45 7.81
N PHE A 7 -45.47 11.37 8.33
CA PHE A 7 -44.23 11.05 9.03
C PHE A 7 -44.49 11.24 10.53
N GLY A 8 -44.44 10.14 11.29
CA GLY A 8 -44.54 10.16 12.74
C GLY A 8 -43.22 10.57 13.36
N MET A 9 -43.25 11.65 14.15
CA MET A 9 -42.18 12.13 14.99
C MET A 9 -42.36 11.51 16.39
N VAL A 10 -41.41 10.71 16.85
CA VAL A 10 -41.39 10.20 18.23
C VAL A 10 -40.31 10.95 18.99
N VAL A 11 -40.74 11.75 19.97
CA VAL A 11 -39.91 12.42 20.97
C VAL A 11 -39.94 11.55 22.22
N VAL A 12 -38.78 11.16 22.74
CA VAL A 12 -38.67 10.54 24.08
C VAL A 12 -37.76 11.41 24.93
N SER A 13 -38.38 12.07 25.91
CA SER A 13 -37.75 12.80 27.01
C SER A 13 -37.14 11.84 28.03
N ALA A 14 -35.97 12.18 28.58
CA ALA A 14 -35.43 11.57 29.79
C ALA A 14 -35.15 12.66 30.85
N ILE A 15 -35.57 12.38 32.07
CA ILE A 15 -35.67 13.24 33.25
C ILE A 15 -34.37 13.16 34.10
N LEU A 16 -33.97 14.30 34.68
CA LEU A 16 -32.90 14.46 35.69
C LEU A 16 -33.33 14.04 37.11
N VAL A 17 -32.36 13.71 37.98
CA VAL A 17 -32.10 14.15 39.39
C VAL A 17 -31.07 13.15 40.01
N GLY A 18 -29.84 13.52 40.41
CA GLY A 18 -29.43 14.14 41.70
C GLY A 18 -29.49 13.12 42.87
N VAL A 19 -28.59 12.90 43.83
CA VAL A 19 -27.59 13.71 44.58
C VAL A 19 -26.75 12.74 45.47
N ALA A 20 -25.47 13.03 45.71
CA ALA A 20 -24.70 12.81 46.97
C ALA A 20 -23.24 13.22 46.69
N GLY A 21 -22.48 14.00 47.46
CA GLY A 21 -22.40 14.24 48.90
C GLY A 21 -20.91 14.15 49.25
N ALA A 22 -20.24 15.27 49.56
CA ALA A 22 -18.81 15.36 49.90
C ALA A 22 -18.63 15.77 51.40
N PRO A 23 -17.39 15.97 51.90
CA PRO A 23 -16.44 15.05 52.55
C PRO A 23 -16.29 15.36 54.08
N PRO A 24 -15.27 14.87 54.85
CA PRO A 24 -13.99 15.61 54.96
C PRO A 24 -12.70 14.82 55.37
N ALA A 25 -11.53 15.49 55.16
CA ALA A 25 -10.27 15.58 55.96
C ALA A 25 -9.56 14.28 56.46
N SER A 26 -8.24 14.10 56.54
CA SER A 26 -7.06 14.97 56.63
C SER A 26 -5.78 14.11 56.60
N ALA A 27 -4.66 14.60 56.05
CA ALA A 27 -3.29 14.59 56.63
C ALA A 27 -2.17 14.65 55.55
N ASP A 28 -1.34 15.69 55.61
CA ASP A 28 0.06 15.76 55.13
C ASP A 28 0.99 15.63 56.38
N PRO A 29 2.35 15.43 56.33
CA PRO A 29 3.29 15.71 55.23
C PRO A 29 4.50 14.74 55.03
N ALA A 30 5.21 14.96 53.89
CA ALA A 30 6.66 14.80 53.59
C ALA A 30 7.56 13.74 54.27
N SER A 31 8.29 12.95 53.47
CA SER A 31 9.75 12.71 53.57
C SER A 31 10.29 11.85 52.40
N ALA A 32 11.55 12.08 52.05
CA ALA A 32 12.27 11.65 50.85
C ALA A 32 12.77 10.19 50.83
N ASP A 33 12.95 9.63 49.62
CA ASP A 33 14.15 8.88 49.20
C ASP A 33 14.11 8.59 47.67
N PRO A 34 15.12 8.94 46.84
CA PRO A 34 15.21 8.48 45.46
C PRO A 34 15.94 7.13 45.40
N GLY A 35 15.17 6.05 45.58
CA GLY A 35 15.62 4.67 45.39
C GLY A 35 15.53 4.24 43.92
N GLU A 36 16.69 3.92 43.36
CA GLU A 36 16.94 3.31 42.05
C GLU A 36 15.99 2.16 41.66
N VAL A 37 15.38 2.24 40.47
CA VAL A 37 14.71 1.09 39.83
C VAL A 37 15.09 1.00 38.35
N ARG A 38 16.13 0.19 38.12
CA ARG A 38 16.24 -0.92 37.13
C ARG A 38 15.67 -0.69 35.73
N GLN A 39 16.60 -0.64 34.77
CA GLN A 39 16.34 -0.95 33.35
C GLN A 39 15.59 -2.28 33.20
N GLY A 40 14.30 -2.17 32.90
CA GLY A 40 13.51 -3.27 32.37
C GLY A 40 14.00 -3.58 30.95
N VAL A 41 14.74 -4.68 30.83
CA VAL A 41 14.90 -5.42 29.58
C VAL A 41 13.49 -5.86 29.17
N VAL A 42 12.89 -5.15 28.22
CA VAL A 42 11.70 -5.65 27.55
C VAL A 42 12.13 -6.74 26.59
N ASP A 43 11.60 -7.93 26.84
CA ASP A 43 11.88 -9.16 26.14
C ASP A 43 11.84 -9.00 24.62
N ALA A 44 12.90 -9.52 24.00
CA ALA A 44 13.04 -9.62 22.56
C ALA A 44 12.02 -10.62 21.98
N ALA A 45 10.76 -10.19 21.85
CA ALA A 45 9.80 -10.83 20.97
C ALA A 45 10.18 -10.49 19.52
N LYS A 46 10.89 -11.45 18.91
CA LYS A 46 11.32 -11.54 17.52
C LYS A 46 10.23 -11.09 16.53
N SER A 47 10.24 -9.80 16.19
CA SER A 47 9.45 -9.21 15.11
C SER A 47 10.43 -8.57 14.13
N ALA A 48 10.69 -9.21 12.99
CA ALA A 48 11.47 -8.57 11.93
C ALA A 48 10.70 -7.33 11.45
N PRO A 49 11.31 -6.13 11.36
CA PRO A 49 10.55 -4.94 11.05
C PRO A 49 10.16 -4.94 9.57
N ALA A 50 8.87 -4.74 9.30
CA ALA A 50 8.40 -4.21 8.03
C ALA A 50 9.15 -2.89 7.73
N LEU A 51 9.35 -2.55 6.45
CA LEU A 51 10.04 -1.32 6.05
C LEU A 51 9.60 -0.13 6.91
N ASP A 52 10.57 0.57 7.49
CA ASP A 52 10.28 1.81 8.18
C ASP A 52 9.68 2.83 7.20
N GLU A 53 8.87 3.76 7.72
CA GLU A 53 8.20 4.80 6.91
C GLU A 53 9.19 5.56 6.00
N ARG A 54 10.46 5.66 6.41
CA ARG A 54 11.52 6.30 5.60
C ARG A 54 11.83 5.51 4.34
N SER A 55 11.88 4.19 4.42
CA SER A 55 12.16 3.31 3.29
C SER A 55 11.02 3.33 2.27
N LEU A 56 9.77 3.39 2.75
CA LEU A 56 8.60 3.57 1.89
C LEU A 56 8.61 4.95 1.20
N ALA A 57 8.90 6.01 1.97
CA ALA A 57 8.99 7.37 1.44
C ALA A 57 10.12 7.53 0.41
N ARG A 58 11.28 6.92 0.64
CA ARG A 58 12.36 6.86 -0.37
C ARG A 58 11.91 6.17 -1.64
N ALA A 59 11.23 5.02 -1.51
CA ALA A 59 10.76 4.28 -2.67
C ALA A 59 9.78 5.07 -3.54
N GLN A 60 8.86 5.77 -2.89
CA GLN A 60 7.93 6.66 -3.57
C GLN A 60 8.66 7.86 -4.21
N ALA A 61 9.58 8.50 -3.49
CA ALA A 61 10.30 9.67 -4.00
C ALA A 61 11.14 9.34 -5.24
N GLU A 62 11.81 8.19 -5.25
CA GLU A 62 12.67 7.77 -6.37
C GLU A 62 11.89 7.56 -7.67
N VAL A 63 10.73 6.90 -7.62
CA VAL A 63 9.91 6.69 -8.83
C VAL A 63 9.27 7.99 -9.33
N VAL A 64 8.86 8.88 -8.42
CA VAL A 64 8.29 10.20 -8.77
C VAL A 64 9.37 11.11 -9.37
N ALA A 65 10.60 11.07 -8.87
CA ALA A 65 11.72 11.80 -9.45
C ALA A 65 12.03 11.33 -10.88
N ALA A 66 12.08 10.01 -11.10
CA ALA A 66 12.33 9.43 -12.42
C ALA A 66 11.29 9.85 -13.47
N VAL A 67 10.01 9.95 -13.10
CA VAL A 67 8.97 10.49 -14.00
C VAL A 67 9.29 11.91 -14.44
N LYS A 68 9.71 12.78 -13.52
CA LYS A 68 10.02 14.18 -13.82
C LYS A 68 11.19 14.29 -14.79
N GLU A 69 12.26 13.54 -14.53
CA GLU A 69 13.46 13.51 -15.37
C GLU A 69 13.15 12.97 -16.76
N ARG A 70 12.45 11.84 -16.84
CA ARG A 70 12.08 11.22 -18.11
C ARG A 70 11.18 12.13 -18.95
N ARG A 71 10.17 12.75 -18.32
CA ARG A 71 9.28 13.71 -18.99
C ARG A 71 10.04 14.92 -19.53
N ALA A 72 10.99 15.46 -18.77
CA ALA A 72 11.80 16.59 -19.21
C ALA A 72 12.63 16.26 -20.47
N SER A 73 13.00 14.99 -20.66
CA SER A 73 13.79 14.54 -21.82
C SER A 73 12.96 14.24 -23.09
N THR A 74 11.68 13.87 -22.97
CA THR A 74 10.89 13.38 -24.12
C THR A 74 9.64 14.19 -24.44
N SER A 75 9.16 15.05 -23.53
CA SER A 75 7.85 15.73 -23.62
C SER A 75 6.63 14.80 -23.86
N ALA A 76 6.81 13.49 -23.71
CA ALA A 76 5.76 12.48 -23.85
C ALA A 76 5.07 12.18 -22.51
N ARG A 77 3.96 11.43 -22.57
CA ARG A 77 3.42 10.72 -21.40
C ARG A 77 4.46 9.72 -20.92
N VAL A 78 4.59 9.59 -19.61
CA VAL A 78 5.59 8.74 -18.97
C VAL A 78 4.94 7.93 -17.88
N VAL A 79 5.32 6.65 -17.80
CA VAL A 79 5.11 5.81 -16.63
C VAL A 79 6.45 5.25 -16.18
N CYS A 80 6.79 5.47 -14.91
CA CYS A 80 7.96 4.86 -14.29
C CYS A 80 7.53 4.01 -13.10
N TYR A 81 8.25 2.92 -12.91
CA TYR A 81 7.93 1.91 -11.91
C TYR A 81 9.16 1.10 -11.54
N ARG A 82 9.08 0.44 -10.40
CA ARG A 82 10.10 -0.53 -9.97
C ARG A 82 9.45 -1.61 -9.13
N ALA A 83 10.13 -2.74 -9.06
CA ALA A 83 9.70 -3.89 -8.28
C ALA A 83 10.71 -4.22 -7.19
N HIS A 84 10.20 -4.71 -6.06
CA HIS A 84 10.97 -5.41 -5.07
C HIS A 84 10.94 -6.90 -5.40
N VAL A 85 12.10 -7.50 -5.60
CA VAL A 85 12.25 -8.90 -6.04
C VAL A 85 12.93 -9.71 -4.94
N GLN A 86 12.46 -10.93 -4.73
CA GLN A 86 13.08 -11.87 -3.80
C GLN A 86 14.60 -12.00 -3.99
N ASP A 87 15.33 -11.90 -2.87
CA ASP A 87 16.79 -11.90 -2.71
C ASP A 87 17.58 -10.88 -3.56
N ILE A 88 16.89 -9.94 -4.21
CA ILE A 88 17.49 -8.82 -4.94
C ILE A 88 17.14 -7.49 -4.26
N GLY A 89 15.92 -7.39 -3.73
CA GLY A 89 15.39 -6.16 -3.16
C GLY A 89 14.79 -5.24 -4.21
N TRP A 90 14.74 -3.94 -3.91
CA TRP A 90 14.29 -2.92 -4.85
C TRP A 90 15.26 -2.81 -6.03
N GLN A 91 14.75 -3.06 -7.23
CA GLN A 91 15.49 -2.85 -8.47
C GLN A 91 15.53 -1.37 -8.86
N SER A 92 16.41 -1.02 -9.82
CA SER A 92 16.43 0.30 -10.44
C SER A 92 15.10 0.62 -11.12
N VAL A 93 14.78 1.91 -11.22
CA VAL A 93 13.56 2.38 -11.87
C VAL A 93 13.58 2.02 -13.36
N ARG A 94 12.44 1.52 -13.83
CA ARG A 94 12.12 1.23 -15.22
C ARG A 94 11.03 2.18 -15.68
N CYS A 95 11.02 2.52 -16.96
CA CYS A 95 9.96 3.33 -17.53
C CYS A 95 9.51 2.77 -18.87
N ASP A 96 8.28 3.10 -19.25
CA ASP A 96 7.78 2.99 -20.62
C ASP A 96 8.05 1.63 -21.30
N GLY A 97 7.42 0.57 -20.77
CA GLY A 97 7.44 -0.77 -21.35
C GLY A 97 8.66 -1.62 -20.96
N GLN A 98 9.68 -1.04 -20.32
CA GLN A 98 10.82 -1.79 -19.81
C GLN A 98 10.42 -2.86 -18.78
N VAL A 99 11.16 -3.96 -18.69
CA VAL A 99 10.83 -5.04 -17.75
C VAL A 99 11.34 -4.69 -16.35
N ALA A 100 10.43 -4.67 -15.36
CA ALA A 100 10.77 -4.70 -13.93
C ALA A 100 10.49 -6.10 -13.40
N GLY A 101 11.42 -6.65 -12.61
CA GLY A 101 11.40 -8.05 -12.15
C GLY A 101 12.46 -8.91 -12.83
N THR A 102 12.19 -10.22 -12.85
CA THR A 102 13.02 -11.22 -13.53
C THR A 102 12.12 -12.19 -14.27
N THR A 103 12.53 -12.65 -15.45
CA THR A 103 11.77 -13.63 -16.23
C THR A 103 12.47 -14.99 -16.12
N GLY A 104 11.76 -16.03 -15.67
CA GLY A 104 12.28 -17.41 -15.70
C GLY A 104 13.40 -17.71 -14.70
N GLN A 105 13.68 -16.79 -13.77
CA GLN A 105 14.70 -16.99 -12.72
C GLN A 105 14.11 -17.53 -11.42
N SER A 106 12.82 -17.86 -11.41
CA SER A 106 12.11 -18.35 -10.23
C SER A 106 12.11 -17.41 -9.02
N ARG A 107 12.18 -16.10 -9.25
CA ARG A 107 12.13 -15.07 -8.20
C ARG A 107 10.79 -14.36 -8.24
N ARG A 108 10.11 -14.29 -7.10
CA ARG A 108 8.83 -13.58 -6.94
C ARG A 108 9.05 -12.06 -6.88
N LEU A 109 8.09 -11.32 -7.42
CA LEU A 109 7.83 -9.95 -7.01
C LEU A 109 7.18 -9.97 -5.62
N GLU A 110 7.57 -9.05 -4.75
CA GLU A 110 7.00 -8.89 -3.41
C GLU A 110 6.28 -7.54 -3.26
N ALA A 111 6.78 -6.50 -3.94
CA ALA A 111 6.17 -5.17 -3.96
C ALA A 111 6.47 -4.42 -5.26
N LEU A 112 5.71 -3.33 -5.50
CA LEU A 112 5.95 -2.38 -6.58
C LEU A 112 5.62 -0.94 -6.15
N THR A 113 6.18 0.01 -6.90
CA THR A 113 5.77 1.42 -6.91
C THR A 113 5.58 1.86 -8.36
N VAL A 114 4.53 2.63 -8.65
CA VAL A 114 4.24 3.16 -10.00
C VAL A 114 3.90 4.64 -9.89
N ALA A 115 4.51 5.45 -10.73
CA ALA A 115 4.16 6.85 -10.91
C ALA A 115 4.02 7.19 -12.39
N VAL A 116 3.17 8.18 -12.68
CA VAL A 116 2.90 8.66 -14.04
C VAL A 116 3.13 10.16 -14.13
N SER A 117 3.38 10.66 -15.34
CA SER A 117 3.47 12.09 -15.60
C SER A 117 2.13 12.79 -15.40
N ILE A 118 2.19 14.09 -15.10
CA ILE A 118 1.02 14.91 -14.73
C ILE A 118 -0.09 14.96 -15.79
N ASP A 119 0.23 14.77 -17.06
CA ASP A 119 -0.72 14.71 -18.18
C ASP A 119 -1.50 13.39 -18.29
N VAL A 120 -1.06 12.36 -17.58
CA VAL A 120 -1.81 11.12 -17.30
C VAL A 120 -2.69 11.30 -16.05
N GLY A 121 -2.59 12.45 -15.37
CA GLY A 121 -3.27 12.76 -14.13
C GLY A 121 -2.60 12.07 -12.94
N GLY A 122 -3.28 11.07 -12.37
CA GLY A 122 -2.76 10.22 -11.30
C GLY A 122 -2.90 8.74 -11.64
N VAL A 123 -2.13 7.91 -10.93
CA VAL A 123 -2.17 6.45 -11.06
C VAL A 123 -2.52 5.83 -9.70
N CYS A 124 -3.43 4.86 -9.71
CA CYS A 124 -3.80 4.07 -8.55
C CYS A 124 -3.79 2.59 -8.90
N TYR A 125 -3.38 1.77 -7.95
CA TYR A 125 -3.17 0.34 -8.14
C TYR A 125 -3.38 -0.45 -6.86
N GLN A 126 -3.73 -1.71 -7.05
CA GLN A 126 -3.88 -2.71 -5.98
C GLN A 126 -3.06 -3.94 -6.30
N ALA A 127 -2.55 -4.56 -5.26
CA ALA A 127 -1.82 -5.82 -5.33
C ALA A 127 -2.60 -6.90 -4.58
N HIS A 128 -2.71 -8.07 -5.22
CA HIS A 128 -3.08 -9.30 -4.56
C HIS A 128 -1.82 -9.98 -4.04
N VAL A 129 -1.71 -10.12 -2.72
CA VAL A 129 -0.55 -10.69 -2.04
C VAL A 129 -0.93 -12.05 -1.48
N GLN A 130 -0.02 -13.01 -1.59
CA GLN A 130 -0.15 -14.31 -0.94
C GLN A 130 -0.57 -14.15 0.54
N ASP A 131 -1.51 -15.00 0.97
CA ASP A 131 -2.01 -15.12 2.35
C ASP A 131 -2.68 -13.86 2.94
N ILE A 132 -2.72 -12.75 2.18
CA ILE A 132 -3.37 -11.48 2.57
C ILE A 132 -4.56 -11.19 1.66
N GLY A 133 -4.43 -11.48 0.37
CA GLY A 133 -5.42 -11.13 -0.64
C GLY A 133 -5.21 -9.75 -1.25
N TRP A 134 -6.29 -9.16 -1.77
CA TRP A 134 -6.27 -7.81 -2.32
C TRP A 134 -6.07 -6.77 -1.22
N GLN A 135 -4.97 -6.03 -1.30
CA GLN A 135 -4.68 -4.94 -0.38
C GLN A 135 -5.42 -3.65 -0.74
N SER A 136 -5.41 -2.68 0.18
CA SER A 136 -5.91 -1.32 -0.03
C SER A 136 -5.26 -0.67 -1.25
N VAL A 137 -6.00 0.18 -1.96
CA VAL A 137 -5.49 0.98 -3.08
C VAL A 137 -4.30 1.82 -2.66
N ARG A 138 -3.27 1.83 -3.50
CA ARG A 138 -2.09 2.68 -3.41
C ARG A 138 -2.03 3.57 -4.65
N CYS A 139 -1.54 4.78 -4.51
CA CYS A 139 -1.48 5.71 -5.62
C CYS A 139 -0.13 6.45 -5.68
N ASN A 140 0.20 6.94 -6.88
CA ASN A 140 1.25 7.95 -7.10
C ASN A 140 2.58 7.63 -6.39
N GLY A 141 3.13 6.45 -6.67
CA GLY A 141 4.41 5.98 -6.19
C GLY A 141 4.40 5.31 -4.81
N GLN A 142 3.27 5.27 -4.10
CA GLN A 142 3.16 4.52 -2.85
C GLN A 142 3.47 3.02 -3.04
N VAL A 143 4.06 2.37 -2.05
CA VAL A 143 4.36 0.94 -2.13
C VAL A 143 3.09 0.11 -2.05
N ALA A 144 2.88 -0.77 -3.03
CA ALA A 144 1.88 -1.85 -2.99
C ALA A 144 2.60 -3.20 -2.87
N GLY A 145 2.05 -4.11 -2.06
CA GLY A 145 2.70 -5.37 -1.71
C GLY A 145 3.38 -5.33 -0.35
N THR A 146 4.35 -6.22 -0.17
CA THR A 146 5.14 -6.33 1.06
C THR A 146 6.62 -6.47 0.73
N THR A 147 7.45 -6.23 1.73
CA THR A 147 8.91 -6.19 1.57
C THR A 147 9.52 -6.77 2.82
N GLY A 148 10.44 -7.73 2.68
CA GLY A 148 11.04 -8.43 3.83
C GLY A 148 10.12 -9.43 4.53
N GLN A 149 8.90 -9.62 4.04
CA GLN A 149 7.93 -10.58 4.61
C GLN A 149 7.90 -11.91 3.85
N SER A 150 8.68 -12.06 2.78
CA SER A 150 8.73 -13.24 1.92
C SER A 150 7.39 -13.63 1.26
N LEU A 151 6.46 -12.68 1.09
CA LEU A 151 5.18 -12.91 0.43
C LEU A 151 5.23 -12.51 -1.04
N ARG A 152 4.72 -13.37 -1.92
CA ARG A 152 4.62 -13.09 -3.37
C ARG A 152 3.45 -12.19 -3.69
N LEU A 153 3.62 -11.34 -4.70
CA LEU A 153 2.51 -10.81 -5.48
C LEU A 153 1.99 -11.92 -6.40
N GLU A 154 0.67 -12.01 -6.52
CA GLU A 154 -0.01 -12.95 -7.43
C GLU A 154 -0.75 -12.23 -8.56
N ALA A 155 -1.29 -11.04 -8.28
CA ALA A 155 -2.01 -10.23 -9.26
C ALA A 155 -1.94 -8.73 -8.98
N LEU A 156 -2.23 -7.95 -10.02
CA LEU A 156 -2.23 -6.49 -10.02
C LEU A 156 -3.40 -5.94 -10.83
N ALA A 157 -3.93 -4.82 -10.37
CA ALA A 157 -4.86 -3.97 -11.10
C ALA A 157 -4.35 -2.53 -11.03
N ILE A 158 -4.22 -1.84 -12.17
CA ILE A 158 -3.64 -0.50 -12.29
C ILE A 158 -4.55 0.36 -13.16
N ALA A 159 -4.93 1.53 -12.66
CA ALA A 159 -5.77 2.48 -13.38
C ALA A 159 -5.17 3.89 -13.29
N VAL A 160 -5.45 4.69 -14.30
CA VAL A 160 -5.09 6.12 -14.34
C VAL A 160 -6.36 6.96 -14.39
N SER A 161 -6.26 8.20 -13.91
CA SER A 161 -7.40 9.12 -13.92
C SER A 161 -7.64 9.76 -15.30
N SER A 162 -6.66 9.72 -16.20
CA SER A 162 -6.76 10.25 -17.56
C SER A 162 -5.99 9.39 -18.55
N GLY A 163 -6.58 9.12 -19.72
CA GLY A 163 -5.98 8.30 -20.77
C GLY A 163 -6.08 6.80 -20.51
N ASN A 164 -5.07 6.05 -20.96
CA ASN A 164 -5.01 4.60 -20.81
C ASN A 164 -3.69 4.21 -20.17
N ILE A 165 -3.72 3.20 -19.32
CA ILE A 165 -2.54 2.48 -18.84
C ILE A 165 -2.70 1.01 -19.21
N CYS A 166 -1.68 0.44 -19.82
CA CYS A 166 -1.65 -0.95 -20.23
C CYS A 166 -0.44 -1.66 -19.65
N TYR A 167 -0.61 -2.91 -19.26
CA TYR A 167 0.40 -3.69 -18.57
C TYR A 167 0.21 -5.18 -18.82
N ARG A 168 1.30 -5.93 -18.69
CA ARG A 168 1.30 -7.38 -18.69
C ARG A 168 2.20 -7.90 -17.60
N ALA A 169 1.86 -9.04 -17.05
CA ALA A 169 2.65 -9.71 -16.03
C ALA A 169 3.27 -11.00 -16.58
N HIS A 170 4.50 -11.29 -16.16
CA HIS A 170 5.09 -12.61 -16.27
C HIS A 170 4.71 -13.41 -15.02
N VAL A 171 3.97 -14.50 -15.21
CA VAL A 171 3.48 -15.36 -14.14
C VAL A 171 4.25 -16.66 -14.17
N GLN A 172 4.61 -17.17 -12.99
CA GLN A 172 5.19 -18.50 -12.84
C GLN A 172 4.40 -19.54 -13.65
N ASP A 173 5.12 -20.44 -14.34
CA ASP A 173 4.61 -21.58 -15.09
C ASP A 173 3.64 -21.25 -16.26
N ILE A 174 3.34 -19.97 -16.48
CA ILE A 174 2.49 -19.46 -17.57
C ILE A 174 3.31 -18.60 -18.54
N GLY A 175 4.23 -17.80 -18.01
CA GLY A 175 4.99 -16.82 -18.77
C GLY A 175 4.31 -15.47 -18.88
N TRP A 176 4.62 -14.72 -19.92
CA TRP A 176 4.00 -13.42 -20.20
C TRP A 176 2.54 -13.61 -20.61
N GLN A 177 1.63 -13.10 -19.78
CA GLN A 177 0.21 -13.02 -20.12
C GLN A 177 -0.06 -11.94 -21.18
N SER A 178 -1.25 -12.00 -21.78
CA SER A 178 -1.74 -10.94 -22.67
C SER A 178 -1.87 -9.60 -21.94
N VAL A 179 -1.79 -8.52 -22.70
CA VAL A 179 -1.89 -7.16 -22.16
C VAL A 179 -3.28 -6.94 -21.56
N ARG A 180 -3.28 -6.25 -20.42
CA ARG A 180 -4.43 -5.77 -19.66
C ARG A 180 -4.35 -4.25 -19.59
N CYS A 181 -5.48 -3.57 -19.55
CA CYS A 181 -5.49 -2.12 -19.41
C CYS A 181 -6.54 -1.67 -18.38
N ASN A 182 -6.31 -0.51 -17.77
CA ASN A 182 -7.28 0.23 -16.95
C ASN A 182 -8.06 -0.65 -15.94
N GLY A 183 -7.41 -1.05 -14.86
CA GLY A 183 -8.01 -1.77 -13.74
C GLY A 183 -8.26 -3.26 -14.01
N GLN A 184 -8.05 -3.75 -15.23
CA GLN A 184 -8.12 -5.17 -15.53
C GLN A 184 -7.04 -5.97 -14.79
N VAL A 185 -7.38 -7.15 -14.31
CA VAL A 185 -6.44 -7.96 -13.53
C VAL A 185 -5.36 -8.58 -14.44
N ALA A 186 -4.10 -8.32 -14.13
CA ALA A 186 -2.94 -9.06 -14.63
C ALA A 186 -2.39 -9.95 -13.52
N GLY A 187 -2.03 -11.20 -13.84
CA GLY A 187 -1.67 -12.22 -12.86
C GLY A 187 -2.78 -13.24 -12.63
N THR A 188 -2.77 -13.86 -11.46
CA THR A 188 -3.78 -14.82 -11.02
C THR A 188 -4.15 -14.58 -9.56
N THR A 189 -5.40 -14.85 -9.20
CA THR A 189 -5.88 -14.70 -7.83
C THR A 189 -6.22 -16.10 -7.29
N GLY A 190 -5.63 -16.48 -6.15
CA GLY A 190 -5.94 -17.76 -5.49
C GLY A 190 -5.37 -19.01 -6.15
N GLN A 191 -4.57 -18.87 -7.21
CA GLN A 191 -3.92 -20.01 -7.89
C GLN A 191 -2.52 -20.31 -7.34
N SER A 192 -2.06 -19.56 -6.34
CA SER A 192 -0.73 -19.70 -5.75
C SER A 192 0.45 -19.50 -6.72
N LEU A 193 0.24 -18.78 -7.82
CA LEU A 193 1.29 -18.47 -8.79
C LEU A 193 1.87 -17.08 -8.53
N ARG A 194 3.19 -16.98 -8.41
CA ARG A 194 3.90 -15.70 -8.25
C ARG A 194 3.92 -14.91 -9.56
N LEU A 195 3.84 -13.59 -9.44
CA LEU A 195 4.37 -12.69 -10.44
C LEU A 195 5.89 -12.69 -10.36
N GLU A 196 6.56 -12.72 -11.51
CA GLU A 196 8.03 -12.62 -11.58
C GLU A 196 8.48 -11.30 -12.24
N ALA A 197 7.68 -10.75 -13.15
CA ALA A 197 7.97 -9.50 -13.82
C ALA A 197 6.72 -8.76 -14.30
N ILE A 198 6.87 -7.46 -14.58
CA ILE A 198 5.84 -6.59 -15.13
C ILE A 198 6.43 -5.62 -16.18
N SER A 199 5.61 -5.25 -17.16
CA SER A 199 5.87 -4.20 -18.14
C SER A 199 4.62 -3.32 -18.25
N ILE A 200 4.79 -1.99 -18.23
CA ILE A 200 3.71 -1.00 -18.14
C ILE A 200 3.96 0.14 -19.15
N THR A 201 2.91 0.58 -19.84
CA THR A 201 2.92 1.70 -20.82
C THR A 201 1.69 2.61 -20.63
N VAL A 202 1.82 3.88 -21.03
CA VAL A 202 0.75 4.92 -21.02
C VAL A 202 0.69 5.71 -22.33
#